data_AF-A0A816JVB3-F1
#
_entry.id   AF-A0A816JVB3-F1
#
_cell.length_a   1.000
_cell.length_b   1.000
_cell.length_c   1.000
_cell.angle_alpha   90.00
_cell.angle_beta   90.00
_cell.angle_gamma   90.00
#
_symmetry.space_group_name_H-M   'P 1'
#
loop_
_entity.id
_entity.type
_entity.pdbx_description
1 polymer ?
#
loop_
_entity_poly.entity_id
_entity_poly.type
_entity_poly.pdbx_seq_one_letter_code
_entity_poly.pdbx_strand_id
1 'polypeptide(L)' 'MSSNASCNLLKDVKPYKTGWRVRLKMLHSWKQNFGGETLECILADETIHASCKRSQMFRAVSTNEHAVQDDNQW' A
#
# COMPACT_ATOMS: atom_id res chain seq x y z
N MET A 1 20.50 -13.39 3.60
CA MET A 1 19.67 -13.99 4.67
C MET A 1 18.27 -13.41 4.56
N SER A 2 17.29 -14.19 4.10
CA SER A 2 15.90 -13.72 4.07
C SER A 2 15.35 -13.81 5.48
N SER A 3 15.29 -12.69 6.20
CA SER A 3 14.60 -12.66 7.48
C SER A 3 13.11 -12.83 7.19
N ASN A 4 12.55 -13.94 7.65
CA ASN A 4 11.11 -14.09 7.83
C ASN A 4 10.67 -13.10 8.92
N ALA A 5 10.68 -11.79 8.62
CA ALA A 5 10.21 -10.81 9.59
C ALA A 5 8.72 -11.04 9.75
N SER A 6 8.31 -11.31 10.99
CA SER A 6 6.93 -11.50 11.38
C SER A 6 6.09 -10.31 10.92
N CYS A 7 4.91 -10.60 10.36
CA CYS A 7 3.91 -9.57 10.12
C CYS A 7 3.16 -9.28 11.42
N ASN A 8 2.89 -8.01 11.67
CA ASN A 8 2.09 -7.54 12.78
C ASN A 8 0.60 -7.60 12.39
N LEU A 9 -0.27 -7.76 13.37
CA LEU A 9 -1.71 -7.55 13.19
C LEU A 9 -1.99 -6.05 13.12
N LEU A 10 -3.02 -5.66 12.38
CA LEU A 10 -3.35 -4.25 12.18
C LEU A 10 -3.61 -3.50 13.49
N LYS A 11 -4.38 -4.11 14.40
CA LYS A 11 -4.68 -3.57 15.74
C LYS A 11 -3.44 -3.20 16.59
N ASP A 12 -2.31 -3.83 16.29
CA ASP A 12 -1.04 -3.63 17.00
C ASP A 12 -0.21 -2.48 16.42
N VAL A 13 -0.55 -2.00 15.21
CA VAL A 13 0.09 -0.84 14.58
C VAL A 13 -0.26 0.42 15.37
N LYS A 14 0.77 1.17 15.76
CA LYS A 14 0.61 2.42 16.52
C LYS A 14 1.29 3.60 15.82
N PRO A 15 0.66 4.80 15.77
CA PRO A 15 1.19 5.97 15.06
C PRO A 15 2.55 6.45 15.57
N TYR A 16 2.86 6.23 16.85
CA TYR A 16 4.08 6.68 17.50
C TYR A 16 5.28 5.73 17.32
N LYS A 17 5.10 4.59 16.65
CA LYS A 17 6.17 3.63 16.37
C LYS A 17 6.40 3.51 14.86
N THR A 18 7.66 3.34 14.48
CA THR A 18 8.09 3.10 13.11
C THR A 18 8.48 1.62 12.91
N GLY A 19 8.65 1.18 11.66
CA GLY A 19 9.17 -0.17 11.36
C GLY A 19 8.13 -1.30 11.37
N TRP A 20 6.84 -0.98 11.18
CA TRP A 20 5.79 -1.99 11.08
C TRP A 20 5.83 -2.73 9.74
N ARG A 21 5.51 -4.02 9.78
CA ARG A 21 5.26 -4.85 8.60
C ARG A 21 3.88 -5.47 8.74
N VAL A 22 2.99 -5.22 7.79
CA VAL A 22 1.64 -5.81 7.72
C VAL A 22 1.44 -6.45 6.36
N ARG A 23 0.59 -7.48 6.27
CA ARG A 23 0.18 -8.11 5.02
C ARG A 23 -1.33 -7.92 4.88
N LEU A 24 -1.74 -7.17 3.86
CA LEU A 24 -3.13 -6.80 3.61
C LEU A 24 -3.42 -6.98 2.12
N LYS A 25 -4.69 -7.14 1.77
CA LYS A 25 -5.11 -7.09 0.36
C LYS A 25 -5.38 -5.64 -0.02
N MET A 26 -4.92 -5.21 -1.19
CA MET A 26 -5.30 -3.91 -1.74
C MET A 26 -6.68 -4.05 -2.40
N LEU A 27 -7.61 -3.17 -2.01
CA LEU A 27 -8.97 -3.13 -2.55
C LEU A 27 -9.07 -2.18 -3.73
N HIS A 28 -8.48 -0.99 -3.60
CA HIS A 28 -8.53 0.04 -4.63
C HIS A 28 -7.28 0.92 -4.56
N SER A 29 -6.88 1.49 -5.69
CA SER A 29 -5.79 2.48 -5.76
C SER A 29 -6.05 3.52 -6.84
N TRP A 30 -5.68 4.77 -6.56
CA TRP A 30 -5.75 5.86 -7.52
C TRP A 30 -4.50 6.74 -7.42
N LYS A 31 -4.27 7.52 -8.47
CA LYS A 31 -3.21 8.52 -8.50
C LYS A 31 -3.81 9.89 -8.28
N GLN A 32 -3.22 10.66 -7.37
CA GLN A 32 -3.60 12.05 -7.13
C GLN A 32 -2.49 12.96 -7.66
N ASN A 33 -2.86 14.02 -8.39
CA ASN A 33 -1.93 14.91 -9.10
C ASN A 33 -1.98 16.38 -8.63
N PHE A 34 -2.61 16.67 -7.48
CA PHE A 34 -2.66 18.03 -6.94
C PHE A 34 -1.32 18.40 -6.27
N GLY A 35 -0.43 19.06 -7.02
CA GLY A 35 0.87 19.55 -6.49
C GLY A 35 1.98 18.49 -6.40
N GLY A 36 1.78 17.32 -7.01
CA GLY A 36 2.74 16.21 -7.11
C GLY A 36 2.01 14.88 -7.36
N GLU A 37 2.69 13.87 -7.94
CA GLU A 37 2.08 12.53 -8.07
C GLU A 37 2.20 11.77 -6.75
N THR A 38 1.05 11.41 -6.19
CA THR A 38 0.90 10.48 -5.06
C THR A 38 0.06 9.28 -5.49
N LEU A 39 0.35 8.14 -4.87
CA LEU A 39 -0.46 6.92 -4.98
C LEU A 39 -1.25 6.81 -3.69
N GLU A 40 -2.55 6.69 -3.83
CA GLU A 40 -3.47 6.46 -2.73
C GLU A 40 -4.10 5.08 -2.88
N CYS A 41 -4.34 4.39 -1.77
CA CYS A 41 -4.94 3.07 -1.80
C CYS A 41 -5.77 2.76 -0.55
N ILE A 42 -6.71 1.83 -0.71
CA ILE A 42 -7.53 1.25 0.35
C ILE A 42 -7.08 -0.19 0.57
N LEU A 43 -6.81 -0.57 1.82
CA LEU A 43 -6.37 -1.93 2.20
C LEU A 43 -7.43 -2.65 3.05
N ALA A 44 -7.63 -3.95 2.80
CA ALA A 44 -8.59 -4.81 3.48
C ALA A 44 -8.01 -5.35 4.79
N ASP A 45 -8.56 -4.86 5.91
CA ASP A 45 -8.80 -5.56 7.19
C ASP A 45 -9.61 -4.61 8.11
N GLU A 46 -9.50 -3.28 7.93
CA GLU A 46 -10.31 -2.25 8.62
C GLU A 46 -10.51 -0.96 7.77
N THR A 47 -10.48 -1.04 6.43
CA THR A 47 -10.46 0.13 5.51
C THR A 47 -9.37 1.14 5.86
N ILE A 48 -8.10 0.75 5.69
CA ILE A 48 -6.98 1.68 5.86
C ILE A 48 -6.84 2.51 4.59
N HIS A 49 -6.87 3.84 4.74
CA HIS A 49 -6.42 4.76 3.69
C HIS A 49 -4.91 5.02 3.86
N ALA A 50 -4.14 4.81 2.80
CA ALA A 50 -2.71 5.03 2.77
C ALA A 50 -2.33 5.89 1.56
N SER A 51 -1.35 6.77 1.73
CA SER A 51 -0.78 7.59 0.65
C SER A 51 0.74 7.54 0.66
N CYS A 52 1.34 7.58 -0.54
CA CYS A 52 2.79 7.54 -0.73
C CYS A 52 3.22 8.49 -1.85
N LYS A 53 4.34 9.21 -1.67
CA LYS A 53 4.92 10.09 -2.71
C LYS A 53 5.60 9.26 -3.80
N ARG A 54 5.56 9.74 -5.05
CA ARG A 54 6.24 9.08 -6.20
C ARG A 54 7.68 8.69 -5.94
N SER A 55 8.46 9.54 -5.26
CA SER A 55 9.87 9.25 -4.93
C SER A 55 10.05 8.01 -4.04
N GLN A 56 9.01 7.60 -3.33
CA GLN A 56 9.01 6.45 -2.42
C GLN A 56 8.34 5.21 -3.03
N MET A 57 7.73 5.31 -4.22
CA MET A 57 7.04 4.19 -4.88
C MET A 57 7.99 3.14 -5.50
N PHE A 58 9.30 3.40 -5.57
CA PHE A 58 10.28 2.60 -6.32
C PHE A 58 10.59 1.18 -5.80
N ARG A 59 9.78 0.61 -4.89
CA ARG A 59 10.03 -0.74 -4.37
C ARG A 59 8.82 -1.41 -3.70
N ALA A 60 7.67 -1.49 -4.38
CA ALA A 60 6.49 -2.16 -3.82
C ALA A 60 5.69 -3.03 -4.81
N VAL A 61 6.26 -3.41 -5.96
CA VAL A 61 5.59 -4.34 -6.88
C VAL A 61 6.36 -5.65 -6.94
N SER A 62 5.97 -6.58 -6.07
CA SER A 62 5.99 -8.01 -6.38
C SER A 62 4.55 -8.50 -6.30
N THR A 63 3.69 -7.95 -7.16
CA THR A 63 2.41 -8.58 -7.47
C THR A 63 2.71 -9.71 -8.43
N ASN A 64 2.35 -10.94 -8.04
CA ASN A 64 2.22 -12.02 -8.99
C ASN A 64 1.37 -11.51 -10.16
N GLU A 65 1.97 -11.59 -11.33
CA GLU A 65 1.43 -11.28 -12.64
C GLU A 65 -0.06 -11.62 -12.79
N HIS A 66 -0.90 -10.60 -12.71
CA HIS A 66 -2.02 -10.38 -13.63
C HIS A 66 -2.22 -8.87 -13.66
N ALA A 67 -1.72 -8.23 -14.72
CA ALA A 67 -2.01 -6.85 -15.02
C ALA A 67 -3.53 -6.72 -15.19
N VAL A 68 -4.20 -6.18 -14.18
CA VAL A 68 -5.56 -5.65 -14.35
C VAL A 68 -5.37 -4.28 -14.98
N GLN A 69 -5.41 -4.30 -16.30
CA GLN A 69 -5.63 -3.12 -17.10
C GLN A 69 -7.13 -2.84 -17.05
N ASP A 70 -7.56 -2.07 -16.06
CA ASP A 70 -8.94 -1.58 -16.00
C ASP A 70 -8.97 -0.17 -16.59
N ASP A 71 -9.31 -0.13 -17.88
CA ASP A 71 -10.21 0.87 -18.43
C ASP A 71 -11.45 0.95 -17.51
N ASN A 72 -11.45 1.87 -16.53
CA ASN A 72 -12.70 2.44 -16.03
C ASN A 72 -12.45 3.73 -15.25
N GLN A 73 -12.75 4.80 -15.97
CA GLN A 73 -12.97 6.16 -15.51
C GLN A 73 -14.22 6.20 -14.62
N TRP A 74 -14.06 6.17 -13.29
CA TRP A 74 -14.95 6.79 -12.30
C TRP A 74 -14.16 7.17 -11.05
#